data_AF-A0A3M3KC18-F1
#
_entry.id   AF-A0A3M3KC18-F1
#
_cell.length_a   1.000
_cell.length_b   1.000
_cell.length_c   1.000
_cell.angle_alpha   90.00
_cell.angle_beta   90.00
_cell.angle_gamma   90.00
#
_symmetry.space_group_name_H-M   'P 1'
#
loop_
_entity.id
_entity.type
_entity.pdbx_description
1 polymer ?
#
loop_
_entity_poly.entity_id
_entity_poly.type
_entity_poly.pdbx_seq_one_letter_code
_entity_poly.pdbx_strand_id
1 'polypeptide(L)'
;EHISNMGKNSNKAGTWSTNLFKTRLNHPPDWPEMISGLAYAPFRPGQSPYKQIFPTRDQIRDDLLLLRSVTRNIRTYSVEGTLMHIPELAAELDMTVTLGVWITEDEKHNARELLKGVELTNRFSSVRRLIISNEVLLRDDIPVDLLVHYMQTARRAVNVPVSTSGDADLF
;
A
#
# COMPACT_ATOMS: atom_id res chain seq x y z
N GLU A 1 83.57 -9.48 25.17
CA GLU A 1 82.91 -8.17 25.17
C GLU A 1 81.46 -8.35 24.68
N HIS A 2 80.53 -7.68 25.37
CA HIS A 2 79.10 -7.45 25.05
C HIS A 2 78.07 -8.60 24.94
N ILE A 3 77.52 -8.95 26.12
CA ILE A 3 76.12 -8.92 26.61
C ILE A 3 74.94 -9.11 25.62
N SER A 4 74.04 -9.98 26.06
CA SER A 4 72.67 -10.35 25.66
C SER A 4 71.60 -9.24 25.64
N ASN A 5 70.47 -9.50 24.96
CA ASN A 5 69.10 -9.56 25.54
C ASN A 5 67.95 -8.88 24.72
N MET A 6 66.82 -9.58 24.79
CA MET A 6 65.38 -9.30 24.53
C MET A 6 64.87 -7.86 24.30
N GLY A 7 63.95 -7.72 23.32
CA GLY A 7 62.51 -7.43 23.57
C GLY A 7 61.98 -5.98 23.72
N LYS A 8 60.89 -5.73 22.97
CA LYS A 8 59.69 -4.85 23.22
C LYS A 8 59.62 -3.39 22.69
N ASN A 9 58.55 -3.18 21.90
CA ASN A 9 57.52 -2.11 21.90
C ASN A 9 57.89 -0.61 21.74
N SER A 10 57.30 0.07 20.74
CA SER A 10 55.97 0.75 20.85
C SER A 10 55.71 1.80 19.75
N ASN A 11 54.49 1.76 19.21
CA ASN A 11 53.63 2.78 18.57
C ASN A 11 54.18 4.21 18.28
N LYS A 12 53.81 4.77 17.10
CA LYS A 12 52.83 5.88 17.00
C LYS A 12 52.47 6.33 15.56
N ALA A 13 51.15 6.39 15.35
CA ALA A 13 50.35 7.31 14.55
C ALA A 13 50.51 7.34 13.01
N GLY A 14 49.64 6.57 12.34
CA GLY A 14 49.26 6.80 10.95
C GLY A 14 48.30 8.01 10.82
N THR A 15 48.56 8.84 9.83
CA THR A 15 47.75 9.99 9.40
C THR A 15 46.47 9.50 8.72
N TRP A 16 45.33 9.63 9.41
CA TRP A 16 44.01 9.38 8.83
C TRP A 16 43.58 10.61 8.02
N SER A 17 43.30 10.42 6.73
CA SER A 17 42.79 11.46 5.84
C SER A 17 41.45 11.99 6.32
N THR A 18 41.36 13.30 6.59
CA THR A 18 40.20 14.02 7.15
C THR A 18 39.07 14.30 6.15
N ASN A 19 38.84 13.43 5.16
CA ASN A 19 37.78 13.62 4.16
C ASN A 19 36.47 12.88 4.51
N LEU A 20 36.05 12.91 5.77
CA LEU A 20 34.85 12.19 6.24
C LEU A 20 33.55 13.00 6.28
N PHE A 21 33.54 14.29 5.90
CA PHE A 21 32.29 15.08 5.92
C PHE A 21 32.20 16.10 4.77
N LYS A 22 32.34 15.64 3.53
CA LYS A 22 31.63 16.29 2.41
C LYS A 22 30.35 15.50 2.14
N THR A 23 29.40 15.66 3.05
CA THR A 23 28.00 15.37 2.75
C THR A 23 27.66 16.25 1.54
N ARG A 24 27.67 15.68 0.34
CA ARG A 24 26.96 16.32 -0.77
C ARG A 24 25.52 16.41 -0.28
N LEU A 25 25.02 17.64 -0.08
CA LEU A 25 23.60 17.91 -0.16
C LEU A 25 23.21 17.53 -1.59
N ASN A 26 23.04 16.23 -1.83
CA ASN A 26 22.39 15.76 -3.03
C ASN A 26 20.98 16.29 -2.88
N HIS A 27 20.58 17.18 -3.80
CA HIS A 27 19.17 17.47 -3.99
C HIS A 27 18.43 16.12 -4.03
N PRO A 28 17.24 16.00 -3.40
CA PRO A 28 16.43 14.81 -3.58
C PRO A 28 16.36 14.54 -5.08
N PRO A 29 16.52 13.28 -5.52
CA PRO A 29 16.49 12.95 -6.94
C PRO A 29 15.22 13.56 -7.54
N ASP A 30 15.33 14.06 -8.77
CA ASP A 30 14.15 14.52 -9.50
C ASP A 30 13.07 13.44 -9.42
N TRP A 31 11.85 13.86 -9.12
CA TRP A 31 10.73 12.94 -9.08
C TRP A 31 10.58 12.28 -10.45
N PRO A 32 10.35 10.96 -10.52
CA PRO A 32 10.12 10.32 -11.80
C PRO A 32 8.88 10.93 -12.46
N GLU A 33 8.91 11.11 -13.78
CA GLU A 33 7.75 11.59 -14.54
C GLU A 33 6.50 10.72 -14.31
N MET A 34 6.71 9.43 -14.00
CA MET A 34 5.67 8.47 -13.66
C MET A 34 5.91 7.82 -12.29
N ILE A 35 4.93 7.91 -11.41
CA ILE A 35 4.91 7.27 -10.09
C ILE A 35 4.41 5.83 -10.24
N SER A 36 5.07 4.89 -9.58
CA SER A 36 4.76 3.46 -9.65
C SER A 36 3.35 3.11 -9.18
N GLY A 37 2.81 3.85 -8.22
CA GLY A 37 1.40 3.82 -7.85
C GLY A 37 1.04 4.82 -6.76
N LEU A 38 -0.25 5.11 -6.62
CA LEU A 38 -0.78 6.03 -5.61
C LEU A 38 -1.90 5.39 -4.79
N ALA A 39 -1.93 5.69 -3.49
CA ALA A 39 -3.12 5.46 -2.67
C ALA A 39 -4.19 6.48 -3.05
N TYR A 40 -5.43 6.03 -3.24
CA TYR A 40 -6.51 6.86 -3.74
C TYR A 40 -7.80 6.67 -2.94
N ALA A 41 -8.32 7.79 -2.44
CA ALA A 41 -9.59 7.90 -1.73
C ALA A 41 -10.37 9.12 -2.28
N PRO A 42 -11.44 8.93 -3.05
CA PRO A 42 -12.09 9.98 -3.86
C PRO A 42 -13.00 10.94 -3.07
N PHE A 43 -12.76 11.16 -1.78
CA PHE A 43 -13.64 11.98 -0.96
C PHE A 43 -13.24 13.47 -1.03
N ARG A 44 -14.16 14.31 -1.51
CA ARG A 44 -14.03 15.77 -1.54
C ARG A 44 -14.51 16.39 -0.21
N PRO A 45 -14.23 17.67 0.08
CA PRO A 45 -14.69 18.32 1.31
C PRO A 45 -16.19 18.13 1.56
N GLY A 46 -16.54 17.68 2.77
CA GLY A 46 -17.91 17.36 3.17
C GLY A 46 -18.34 15.91 2.92
N GLN A 47 -17.64 15.19 2.04
CA GLN A 47 -17.86 13.77 1.77
C GLN A 47 -17.05 12.91 2.73
N SER A 48 -17.59 11.75 3.09
CA SER A 48 -16.93 10.80 3.98
C SER A 48 -17.74 9.50 4.05
N PRO A 49 -17.09 8.33 4.14
CA PRO A 49 -17.80 7.07 4.36
C PRO A 49 -18.55 7.07 5.71
N TYR A 50 -18.00 7.73 6.74
CA TYR A 50 -18.66 7.86 8.05
C TYR A 50 -19.97 8.64 7.98
N LYS A 51 -20.07 9.61 7.06
CA LYS A 51 -21.29 10.40 6.83
C LYS A 51 -22.22 9.73 5.82
N GLN A 52 -21.81 8.61 5.22
CA GLN A 52 -22.50 7.97 4.09
C GLN A 52 -22.70 8.93 2.90
N ILE A 53 -21.80 9.91 2.75
CA ILE A 53 -21.79 10.85 1.63
C ILE A 53 -20.61 10.45 0.75
N PHE A 54 -20.91 9.66 -0.28
CA PHE A 54 -19.93 9.17 -1.24
C PHE A 54 -19.77 10.13 -2.43
N PRO A 55 -18.60 10.13 -3.09
CA PRO A 55 -18.42 10.87 -4.34
C PRO A 55 -19.31 10.31 -5.44
N THR A 56 -19.65 11.12 -6.43
CA THR A 56 -20.36 10.63 -7.62
C THR A 56 -19.43 9.83 -8.53
N ARG A 57 -19.99 9.01 -9.41
CA ARG A 57 -19.22 8.29 -10.45
C ARG A 57 -18.41 9.25 -11.32
N ASP A 58 -18.97 10.41 -11.65
CA ASP A 58 -18.28 11.44 -12.46
C ASP A 58 -17.12 12.08 -11.70
N GLN A 59 -17.28 12.37 -10.40
CA GLN A 59 -16.18 12.88 -9.57
C GLN A 59 -15.02 11.89 -9.52
N ILE A 60 -15.32 10.59 -9.35
CA ILE A 60 -14.30 9.54 -9.40
C ILE A 60 -13.60 9.53 -10.76
N ARG A 61 -14.35 9.65 -11.87
CA ARG A 61 -13.80 9.64 -13.23
C ARG A 61 -12.88 10.85 -13.47
N ASP A 62 -13.28 12.04 -13.06
CA ASP A 62 -12.47 13.26 -13.17
C ASP A 62 -11.14 13.12 -12.44
N ASP A 63 -11.19 12.60 -11.21
CA ASP A 63 -10.01 12.37 -10.39
C ASP A 63 -9.08 11.31 -11.03
N LEU A 64 -9.63 10.22 -11.59
CA LEU A 64 -8.83 9.21 -12.31
C LEU A 64 -8.18 9.76 -13.59
N LEU A 65 -8.86 10.65 -14.32
CA LEU A 65 -8.28 11.33 -15.49
C LEU A 65 -7.08 12.19 -15.10
N LEU A 66 -7.16 12.88 -13.96
CA LEU A 66 -6.04 13.63 -13.40
C LEU A 66 -4.89 12.69 -13.00
N LEU A 67 -5.19 11.64 -12.24
CA LEU A 67 -4.17 10.68 -11.77
C LEU A 67 -3.46 9.96 -12.92
N ARG A 68 -4.16 9.67 -14.02
CA ARG A 68 -3.59 9.01 -15.20
C ARG A 68 -2.38 9.74 -15.78
N SER A 69 -2.29 11.06 -15.59
CA SER A 69 -1.16 11.88 -16.06
C SER A 69 0.15 11.60 -15.31
N VAL A 70 0.09 11.04 -14.10
CA VAL A 70 1.26 10.80 -13.23
C VAL A 70 1.40 9.34 -12.78
N THR A 71 0.37 8.52 -12.90
CA THR A 71 0.44 7.09 -12.59
C THR A 71 -0.56 6.27 -13.39
N ARG A 72 -0.26 4.98 -13.58
CA ARG A 72 -1.21 4.00 -14.13
C ARG A 72 -1.75 3.04 -13.09
N ASN A 73 -1.28 3.10 -11.85
CA ASN A 73 -1.62 2.13 -10.82
C ASN A 73 -2.13 2.83 -9.57
N ILE A 74 -3.31 2.45 -9.10
CA ILE A 74 -3.89 2.98 -7.88
C ILE A 74 -4.17 1.87 -6.88
N ARG A 75 -4.16 2.22 -5.59
CA ARG A 75 -4.66 1.39 -4.50
C ARG A 75 -5.90 2.05 -3.90
N THR A 76 -6.96 1.27 -3.72
CA THR A 76 -8.18 1.68 -3.00
C THR A 76 -8.33 0.88 -1.72
N TYR A 77 -9.30 1.26 -0.88
CA TYR A 77 -9.44 0.72 0.48
C TYR A 77 -10.77 0.01 0.76
N SER A 78 -11.80 0.32 -0.02
CA SER A 78 -13.18 -0.14 0.17
C SER A 78 -13.87 -0.24 -1.19
N VAL A 79 -14.92 -1.05 -1.23
CA VAL A 79 -15.85 -1.16 -2.38
C VAL A 79 -17.25 -0.66 -2.04
N GLU A 80 -17.42 0.05 -0.93
CA GLU A 80 -18.71 0.56 -0.47
C GLU A 80 -19.25 1.69 -1.37
N GLY A 81 -20.58 1.74 -1.51
CA GLY A 81 -21.26 2.81 -2.23
C GLY A 81 -20.77 2.93 -3.67
N THR A 82 -20.41 4.15 -4.08
CA THR A 82 -19.94 4.43 -5.44
C THR A 82 -18.49 3.99 -5.69
N LEU A 83 -17.73 3.62 -4.66
CA LEU A 83 -16.33 3.19 -4.81
C LEU A 83 -16.21 1.90 -5.64
N MET A 84 -17.27 1.08 -5.67
CA MET A 84 -17.34 -0.12 -6.51
C MET A 84 -17.19 0.15 -8.02
N HIS A 85 -17.37 1.39 -8.47
CA HIS A 85 -17.20 1.77 -9.88
C HIS A 85 -15.74 2.01 -10.28
N ILE A 86 -14.81 2.12 -9.31
CA ILE A 86 -13.40 2.44 -9.60
C ILE A 86 -12.75 1.39 -10.53
N PRO A 87 -12.92 0.06 -10.35
CA PRO A 87 -12.34 -0.92 -11.27
C PRO A 87 -12.82 -0.78 -12.72
N GLU A 88 -14.10 -0.50 -12.92
CA GLU A 88 -14.69 -0.27 -14.25
C GLU A 88 -14.07 0.98 -14.90
N LEU A 89 -14.10 2.12 -14.20
CA LEU A 89 -13.55 3.38 -14.70
C LEU A 89 -12.04 3.30 -14.94
N ALA A 90 -11.31 2.58 -14.09
CA ALA A 90 -9.89 2.34 -14.28
C ALA A 90 -9.63 1.50 -15.54
N ALA A 91 -10.47 0.51 -15.83
CA ALA A 91 -10.37 -0.28 -17.07
C ALA A 91 -10.60 0.60 -18.31
N GLU A 92 -11.60 1.49 -18.29
CA GLU A 92 -11.86 2.46 -19.38
C GLU A 92 -10.67 3.41 -19.64
N LEU A 93 -9.81 3.63 -18.63
CA LEU A 93 -8.69 4.57 -18.67
C LEU A 93 -7.32 3.89 -18.83
N ASP A 94 -7.27 2.58 -19.07
CA ASP A 94 -6.04 1.77 -19.09
C ASP A 94 -5.20 1.94 -17.80
N MET A 95 -5.87 1.93 -16.65
CA MET A 95 -5.28 1.96 -15.32
C MET A 95 -5.49 0.61 -14.62
N THR A 96 -4.62 0.32 -13.65
CA THR A 96 -4.74 -0.87 -12.81
C THR A 96 -5.05 -0.51 -11.37
N VAL A 97 -5.73 -1.44 -10.69
CA VAL A 97 -6.23 -1.27 -9.33
C VAL A 97 -5.69 -2.40 -8.46
N THR A 98 -5.06 -2.02 -7.35
CA THR A 98 -4.96 -2.87 -6.16
C THR A 98 -6.20 -2.59 -5.32
N LEU A 99 -7.18 -3.48 -5.40
CA LEU A 99 -8.50 -3.28 -4.81
C LEU A 99 -8.47 -3.66 -3.33
N GLY A 100 -8.80 -2.70 -2.46
CA GLY A 100 -8.97 -2.94 -1.03
C GLY A 100 -10.41 -3.29 -0.67
N VAL A 101 -10.54 -4.16 0.32
CA VAL A 101 -11.80 -4.50 1.01
C VAL A 101 -11.66 -4.05 2.46
N TRP A 102 -12.58 -3.21 2.92
CA TRP A 102 -12.52 -2.65 4.27
C TRP A 102 -13.15 -3.62 5.27
N ILE A 103 -12.39 -3.98 6.31
CA ILE A 103 -12.85 -4.89 7.36
C ILE A 103 -12.93 -4.10 8.67
N THR A 104 -13.99 -4.36 9.44
CA THR A 104 -14.31 -3.76 10.73
C THR A 104 -14.88 -4.81 11.68
N GLU A 105 -15.35 -4.42 12.86
CA GLU A 105 -16.10 -5.29 13.79
C GLU A 105 -17.49 -5.70 13.24
N ASP A 106 -18.04 -5.00 12.25
CA ASP A 106 -19.37 -5.33 11.69
C ASP A 106 -19.26 -6.47 10.67
N GLU A 107 -19.54 -7.68 11.13
CA GLU A 107 -19.53 -8.90 10.32
C GLU A 107 -20.41 -8.80 9.06
N LYS A 108 -21.56 -8.12 9.14
CA LYS A 108 -22.46 -7.96 7.99
C LYS A 108 -21.85 -7.01 6.97
N HIS A 109 -21.22 -5.93 7.41
CA HIS A 109 -20.48 -5.04 6.53
C HIS A 109 -19.32 -5.78 5.86
N ASN A 110 -18.51 -6.51 6.64
CA ASN A 110 -17.40 -7.32 6.14
C ASN A 110 -17.84 -8.31 5.06
N ALA A 111 -18.96 -9.00 5.27
CA ALA A 111 -19.49 -9.95 4.30
C ALA A 111 -19.87 -9.26 2.97
N ARG A 112 -20.46 -8.06 3.02
CA ARG A 112 -20.82 -7.28 1.82
C ARG A 112 -19.57 -6.80 1.08
N GLU A 113 -18.63 -6.23 1.81
CA GLU A 113 -17.33 -5.76 1.32
C GLU A 113 -16.56 -6.90 0.64
N LEU A 114 -16.43 -8.05 1.30
CA LEU A 114 -15.72 -9.21 0.77
C LEU A 114 -16.38 -9.78 -0.49
N LEU A 115 -17.70 -9.99 -0.44
CA LEU A 115 -18.46 -10.53 -1.59
C LEU A 115 -18.33 -9.61 -2.80
N LYS A 116 -18.50 -8.30 -2.59
CA LYS A 116 -18.38 -7.30 -3.66
C LYS A 116 -16.95 -7.19 -4.18
N GLY A 117 -15.95 -7.22 -3.30
CA GLY A 117 -14.54 -7.19 -3.69
C GLY A 117 -14.15 -8.38 -4.58
N VAL A 118 -14.57 -9.59 -4.21
CA VAL A 118 -14.39 -10.80 -5.02
C VAL A 118 -15.09 -10.68 -6.38
N GLU A 119 -16.35 -10.23 -6.38
CA GLU A 119 -17.12 -10.03 -7.61
C GLU A 119 -16.41 -9.07 -8.59
N LEU A 120 -16.01 -7.89 -8.11
CA LEU A 120 -15.33 -6.88 -8.93
C LEU A 120 -13.97 -7.37 -9.44
N THR A 121 -13.23 -8.09 -8.59
CA THR A 121 -11.94 -8.67 -8.95
C THR A 121 -12.06 -9.68 -10.09
N ASN A 122 -13.09 -10.50 -10.08
CA ASN A 122 -13.34 -11.48 -11.14
C ASN A 122 -13.93 -10.84 -12.40
N ARG A 123 -14.68 -9.74 -12.25
CA ARG A 123 -15.34 -9.05 -13.36
C ARG A 123 -14.38 -8.17 -14.17
N PHE A 124 -13.42 -7.52 -13.52
CA PHE A 124 -12.58 -6.50 -14.15
C PHE A 124 -11.10 -6.86 -14.11
N SER A 125 -10.49 -7.02 -15.28
CA SER A 125 -9.05 -7.30 -15.44
C SER A 125 -8.14 -6.13 -15.04
N SER A 126 -8.71 -4.94 -14.81
CA SER A 126 -8.01 -3.80 -14.22
C SER A 126 -7.58 -4.09 -12.78
N VAL A 127 -8.27 -4.98 -12.06
CA VAL A 127 -7.88 -5.41 -10.71
C VAL A 127 -6.71 -6.39 -10.82
N ARG A 128 -5.53 -5.98 -10.35
CA ARG A 128 -4.29 -6.79 -10.39
C ARG A 128 -3.98 -7.51 -9.08
N ARG A 129 -4.59 -7.06 -7.97
CA ARG A 129 -4.42 -7.60 -6.62
C ARG A 129 -5.63 -7.24 -5.77
N LEU A 130 -6.02 -8.15 -4.88
CA LEU A 130 -7.02 -7.92 -3.86
C LEU A 130 -6.33 -7.81 -2.49
N ILE A 131 -6.63 -6.77 -1.73
CA ILE A 131 -6.14 -6.58 -0.36
C ILE A 131 -7.33 -6.70 0.60
N ILE A 132 -7.22 -7.61 1.56
CA ILE A 132 -8.19 -7.80 2.64
C ILE A 132 -7.71 -7.01 3.85
N SER A 133 -8.47 -5.97 4.22
CA SER A 133 -8.20 -5.05 5.33
C SER A 133 -7.04 -4.04 5.12
N ASN A 134 -7.16 -2.91 5.81
CA ASN A 134 -6.05 -2.02 6.12
C ASN A 134 -5.91 -1.96 7.65
N GLU A 135 -4.85 -2.57 8.18
CA GLU A 135 -4.43 -2.48 9.58
C GLU A 135 -5.45 -2.99 10.60
N VAL A 136 -6.30 -3.94 10.23
CA VAL A 136 -7.37 -4.45 11.13
C VAL A 136 -6.82 -5.04 12.43
N LEU A 137 -5.60 -5.60 12.41
CA LEU A 137 -4.95 -6.14 13.62
C LEU A 137 -4.39 -5.04 14.51
N LEU A 138 -3.92 -3.93 13.93
CA LEU A 138 -3.46 -2.77 14.71
C LEU A 138 -4.63 -2.04 15.36
N ARG A 139 -5.80 -2.07 14.71
CA ARG A 139 -7.05 -1.49 15.20
C ARG A 139 -7.78 -2.37 16.21
N ASP A 140 -7.34 -3.61 16.39
CA ASP A 140 -8.00 -4.64 17.20
C ASP A 140 -9.48 -4.86 16.83
N ASP A 141 -9.85 -4.64 15.55
CA ASP A 141 -11.26 -4.78 15.15
C ASP A 141 -11.69 -6.25 15.09
N ILE A 142 -10.77 -7.17 14.72
CA ILE A 142 -11.06 -8.60 14.62
C ILE A 142 -9.86 -9.44 15.06
N PRO A 143 -10.08 -10.67 15.56
CA PRO A 143 -8.99 -11.61 15.82
C PRO A 143 -8.28 -12.06 14.54
N VAL A 144 -6.99 -12.39 14.66
CA VAL A 144 -6.14 -12.88 13.57
C VAL A 144 -6.77 -14.04 12.81
N ASP A 145 -7.36 -15.01 13.52
CA ASP A 145 -7.99 -16.18 12.91
C ASP A 145 -9.13 -15.81 11.96
N LEU A 146 -9.90 -14.76 12.29
CA LEU A 146 -10.98 -14.28 11.43
C LEU A 146 -10.43 -13.57 10.18
N LEU A 147 -9.34 -12.80 10.32
CA LEU A 147 -8.65 -12.22 9.16
C LEU A 147 -8.11 -13.31 8.23
N VAL A 148 -7.47 -14.34 8.78
CA VAL A 148 -6.97 -15.50 8.02
C VAL A 148 -8.12 -16.19 7.30
N HIS A 149 -9.26 -16.36 7.96
CA HIS A 149 -10.46 -16.92 7.34
C HIS A 149 -10.91 -16.09 6.13
N TYR A 150 -11.03 -14.77 6.24
CA TYR A 150 -11.40 -13.90 5.12
C TYR A 150 -10.37 -13.97 3.98
N MET A 151 -9.07 -13.95 4.29
CA MET A 151 -8.02 -14.08 3.28
C MET A 151 -8.09 -15.41 2.52
N GLN A 152 -8.29 -16.52 3.23
CA GLN A 152 -8.40 -17.84 2.60
C GLN A 152 -9.67 -17.95 1.74
N THR A 153 -10.78 -17.38 2.20
CA THR A 153 -12.04 -17.35 1.45
C THR A 153 -11.88 -16.55 0.16
N ALA A 154 -11.27 -15.36 0.21
CA ALA A 154 -10.96 -14.58 -0.98
C ALA A 154 -10.01 -15.33 -1.93
N ARG A 155 -8.93 -15.93 -1.42
CA ARG A 155 -7.94 -16.69 -2.23
C ARG A 155 -8.56 -17.82 -3.03
N ARG A 156 -9.57 -18.51 -2.48
CA ARG A 156 -10.28 -19.59 -3.19
C ARG A 156 -11.22 -19.07 -4.28
N ALA A 157 -11.59 -17.79 -4.24
CA ALA A 157 -12.62 -17.22 -5.10
C ALA A 157 -12.09 -16.33 -6.23
N VAL A 158 -10.80 -15.96 -6.21
CA VAL A 158 -10.19 -15.07 -7.23
C VAL A 158 -8.88 -15.64 -7.77
N ASN A 159 -8.51 -15.22 -8.98
CA ASN A 159 -7.27 -15.66 -9.65
C ASN A 159 -6.10 -14.68 -9.48
N VAL A 160 -6.33 -13.51 -8.89
CA VAL A 160 -5.28 -12.52 -8.62
C VAL A 160 -4.65 -12.77 -7.24
N PRO A 161 -3.43 -12.28 -6.98
CA PRO A 161 -2.85 -12.35 -5.64
C PRO A 161 -3.74 -11.70 -4.58
N VAL A 162 -3.84 -12.34 -3.42
CA VAL A 162 -4.55 -11.83 -2.24
C VAL A 162 -3.57 -11.61 -1.10
N SER A 163 -3.56 -10.39 -0.57
CA SER A 163 -2.70 -9.93 0.52
C SER A 163 -3.54 -9.24 1.61
N THR A 164 -2.92 -8.94 2.75
CA THR A 164 -3.46 -8.01 3.74
C THR A 164 -2.48 -6.85 3.92
N SER A 165 -2.92 -5.75 4.51
CA SER A 165 -2.05 -4.63 4.90
C SER A 165 -2.09 -4.47 6.40
N GLY A 166 -0.92 -4.34 7.02
CA GLY A 166 -0.73 -4.15 8.44
C GLY A 166 0.73 -3.84 8.72
N ASP A 167 1.03 -3.56 9.98
CA ASP A 167 2.40 -3.35 10.42
C ASP A 167 3.24 -4.63 10.21
N ALA A 168 4.48 -4.47 9.77
CA ALA A 168 5.39 -5.58 9.51
C ALA A 168 5.71 -6.36 10.78
N ASP A 169 5.64 -5.72 11.95
CA ASP A 169 5.92 -6.33 13.24
C ASP A 169 4.77 -7.21 13.77
N LEU A 170 3.60 -7.19 13.11
CA LEU A 170 2.41 -7.95 13.49
C LEU A 170 2.24 -9.28 12.74
N PHE A 171 3.21 -9.67 11.89
CA PHE A 171 3.16 -10.90 11.08
C PHE A 171 4.43 -11.75 11.17
#